data_AF-A0A8I1B1D7-F1
#
_entry.id   AF-A0A8I1B1D7-F1
#
_cell.length_a   1.000
_cell.length_b   1.000
_cell.length_c   1.000
_cell.angle_alpha   90.00
_cell.angle_beta   90.00
_cell.angle_gamma   90.00
#
_symmetry.space_group_name_H-M   'P 1'
#
loop_
_entity.id
_entity.type
_entity.pdbx_description
1 polymer ?
#
loop_
_entity_poly.entity_id
_entity_poly.type
_entity_poly.pdbx_seq_one_letter_code
_entity_poly.pdbx_strand_id
1 'polypeptide(L)'
;DKLPATIDVVTALHACNTATDDAIHFALEKKAKYIVVVPCCQAEVASVLRKNKAKALADPLAEIWRHPLHTREFGSQITNVLRC
;
A
#
# COMPACT_ATOMS: atom_id res chain seq x y z
N ASP A 1 -10.11 27.38 -6.88
CA ASP A 1 -10.89 26.43 -6.05
C ASP A 1 -12.27 26.19 -6.62
N LYS A 2 -12.52 24.98 -7.16
CA LYS A 2 -13.78 24.62 -7.86
C LYS A 2 -14.57 23.49 -7.19
N LEU A 3 -14.12 23.01 -6.03
CA LEU A 3 -14.77 21.89 -5.34
C LEU A 3 -15.74 22.40 -4.27
N PRO A 4 -16.88 21.72 -4.08
CA PRO A 4 -17.82 22.07 -3.02
C PRO A 4 -17.17 21.99 -1.64
N ALA A 5 -17.79 22.66 -0.66
CA ALA A 5 -17.36 22.62 0.73
C ALA A 5 -17.45 21.19 1.31
N THR A 6 -18.41 20.40 0.84
CA THR A 6 -18.63 19.00 1.24
C THR A 6 -18.68 18.07 0.03
N ILE A 7 -18.24 16.83 0.21
CA ILE A 7 -18.28 15.77 -0.81
C ILE A 7 -18.87 14.53 -0.18
N ASP A 8 -19.88 13.88 -0.77
CA ASP A 8 -20.51 12.72 -0.14
C ASP A 8 -19.64 11.44 -0.17
N VAL A 9 -18.88 11.25 -1.26
CA VAL A 9 -18.07 10.03 -1.48
C VAL A 9 -16.68 10.42 -1.96
N VAL A 10 -15.65 9.88 -1.29
CA VAL A 10 -14.27 9.94 -1.77
C VAL A 10 -13.79 8.52 -2.07
N THR A 11 -13.26 8.33 -3.27
CA THR A 11 -12.68 7.07 -3.72
C THR A 11 -11.21 7.25 -4.09
N ALA A 12 -10.34 6.36 -3.65
CA ALA A 12 -8.95 6.29 -4.11
C ALA A 12 -8.59 4.87 -4.52
N LEU A 13 -8.28 4.67 -5.80
CA LEU A 13 -7.85 3.38 -6.35
C LEU A 13 -6.39 3.46 -6.74
N HIS A 14 -5.63 2.40 -6.42
CA HIS A 14 -4.19 2.32 -6.65
C HIS A 14 -3.37 3.43 -5.95
N ALA A 15 -3.82 3.86 -4.77
CA ALA A 15 -3.07 4.79 -3.93
C ALA A 15 -2.01 4.02 -3.12
N CYS A 16 -0.73 4.40 -3.28
CA CYS A 16 0.38 3.80 -2.54
C CYS A 16 0.79 4.73 -1.39
N ASN A 17 1.02 4.16 -0.20
CA ASN A 17 1.61 4.88 0.95
C ASN A 17 0.85 6.20 1.24
N THR A 18 1.58 7.32 1.29
CA THR A 18 1.09 8.66 1.59
C THR A 18 -0.03 9.14 0.69
N ALA A 19 -0.14 8.65 -0.55
CA ALA A 19 -1.26 9.01 -1.42
C ALA A 19 -2.61 8.51 -0.87
N THR A 20 -2.61 7.39 -0.13
CA THR A 20 -3.83 6.92 0.57
C THR A 20 -4.14 7.83 1.75
N ASP A 21 -3.10 8.25 2.48
CA ASP A 21 -3.24 9.17 3.61
C ASP A 21 -3.77 10.53 3.16
N ASP A 22 -3.27 11.07 2.05
CA ASP A 22 -3.73 12.32 1.45
C ASP A 22 -5.21 12.22 1.03
N ALA A 23 -5.62 11.09 0.45
CA ALA A 23 -7.02 10.85 0.09
C ALA A 23 -7.93 10.79 1.31
N ILE A 24 -7.48 10.16 2.40
CA ILE A 24 -8.20 10.13 3.68
C ILE A 24 -8.27 11.54 4.28
N HIS A 25 -7.15 12.27 4.28
CA HIS A 25 -7.08 13.63 4.79
C HIS A 25 -8.06 14.54 4.05
N PHE A 26 -8.02 14.53 2.71
CA PHE A 26 -8.97 15.25 1.86
C PHE A 26 -10.43 14.88 2.16
N ALA A 27 -10.72 13.58 2.35
CA ALA A 27 -12.06 13.13 2.69
C ALA A 27 -12.55 13.66 4.04
N LEU A 28 -11.66 13.72 5.04
CA LEU A 28 -11.96 14.28 6.35
C LEU A 28 -12.19 15.80 6.27
N GLU A 29 -11.34 16.54 5.53
CA GLU A 29 -11.51 17.98 5.32
C GLU A 29 -12.85 18.31 4.63
N LYS A 30 -13.26 17.46 3.67
CA LYS A 30 -14.53 17.59 2.93
C LYS A 30 -15.72 16.95 3.63
N LYS A 31 -15.55 16.47 4.86
CA LYS A 31 -16.59 15.83 5.68
C LYS A 31 -17.31 14.73 4.92
N ALA A 32 -16.54 13.88 4.23
CA ALA A 32 -17.12 12.86 3.39
C ALA A 32 -17.91 11.84 4.17
N LYS A 33 -19.11 11.51 3.66
CA LYS A 33 -20.00 10.53 4.28
C LYS A 33 -19.47 9.11 4.08
N TYR A 34 -18.85 8.85 2.94
CA TYR A 34 -18.25 7.56 2.60
C TYR A 34 -16.84 7.74 2.06
N ILE A 35 -15.93 6.88 2.56
CA ILE A 35 -14.53 6.85 2.15
C ILE A 35 -14.23 5.42 1.70
N VAL A 36 -13.92 5.23 0.41
CA VAL A 36 -13.59 3.94 -0.18
C VAL A 36 -12.19 4.00 -0.75
N VAL A 37 -11.23 3.42 -0.04
CA VAL A 37 -9.82 3.45 -0.43
C VAL A 37 -9.29 2.03 -0.63
N VAL A 38 -8.50 1.85 -1.68
CA VAL A 38 -7.80 0.58 -1.96
C VAL A 38 -6.31 0.82 -1.79
N PRO A 39 -5.70 0.40 -0.67
CA PRO A 39 -4.28 0.54 -0.46
C PRO A 39 -3.49 -0.38 -1.40
N CYS A 40 -2.23 -0.04 -1.65
CA CYS A 40 -1.36 -0.88 -2.46
C CYS A 40 -0.91 -2.15 -1.72
N CYS A 41 -1.62 -3.27 -1.92
CA CYS A 41 -1.29 -4.57 -1.33
C CYS A 41 0.16 -5.02 -1.62
N GLN A 42 0.66 -4.76 -2.83
CA GLN A 42 2.02 -5.17 -3.23
C GLN A 42 3.09 -4.39 -2.46
N ALA A 43 2.89 -3.08 -2.29
CA ALA A 43 3.79 -2.25 -1.51
C ALA A 43 3.79 -2.66 -0.03
N GLU A 44 2.63 -3.07 0.50
CA GLU A 44 2.49 -3.54 1.87
C GLU A 44 3.20 -4.88 2.10
N VAL A 45 2.99 -5.88 1.23
CA VAL A 45 3.73 -7.15 1.33
C VAL A 45 5.24 -6.92 1.23
N ALA A 46 5.68 -6.06 0.31
CA ALA A 46 7.09 -5.69 0.21
C ALA A 46 7.61 -4.92 1.45
N SER A 47 6.76 -4.19 2.17
CA SER A 47 7.10 -3.53 3.44
C SER A 47 7.35 -4.58 4.54
N VAL A 48 6.49 -5.59 4.64
CA VAL A 48 6.59 -6.70 5.60
C VAL A 48 7.87 -7.51 5.37
N LEU A 49 8.20 -7.82 4.12
CA LEU A 49 9.45 -8.52 3.76
C LEU A 49 10.69 -7.71 4.18
N ARG A 50 10.69 -6.38 3.96
CA ARG A 50 11.78 -5.50 4.39
C ARG A 50 11.92 -5.44 5.91
N LYS A 51 10.81 -5.30 6.64
CA LYS A 51 10.80 -5.21 8.10
C LYS A 51 11.40 -6.46 8.77
N ASN A 52 11.21 -7.63 8.16
CA ASN A 52 11.73 -8.89 8.66
C ASN A 52 13.08 -9.32 8.05
N LYS A 53 13.65 -8.52 7.15
CA LYS A 53 14.87 -8.86 6.40
C LYS A 53 16.04 -9.25 7.32
N ALA A 54 16.30 -8.48 8.37
CA ALA A 54 17.42 -8.75 9.29
C ALA A 54 17.31 -10.12 9.97
N LYS A 55 16.09 -10.56 10.30
CA LYS A 55 15.83 -11.90 10.86
C LYS A 55 15.95 -12.99 9.82
N ALA A 56 15.61 -12.68 8.57
CA ALA A 56 15.63 -13.63 7.47
C ALA A 56 17.03 -13.89 6.90
N LEU A 57 18.03 -13.02 7.11
CA LEU A 57 19.35 -13.17 6.49
C LEU A 57 20.13 -14.45 6.87
N ALA A 58 19.72 -15.16 7.92
CA ALA A 58 20.26 -16.47 8.26
C ALA A 58 19.70 -17.61 7.37
N ASP A 59 18.59 -17.37 6.67
CA ASP A 59 17.92 -18.31 5.77
C ASP A 59 18.41 -18.09 4.32
N PRO A 60 18.91 -19.14 3.62
CA PRO A 60 19.26 -19.05 2.20
C PRO A 60 18.14 -18.53 1.30
N LEU A 61 16.87 -18.75 1.64
CA LEU A 61 15.73 -18.25 0.87
C LEU A 61 15.64 -16.72 0.88
N ALA A 62 16.21 -16.06 1.89
CA ALA A 62 16.19 -14.60 1.97
C ALA A 62 16.96 -13.92 0.82
N GLU A 63 17.81 -14.64 0.10
CA GLU A 63 18.44 -14.15 -1.14
C GLU A 63 17.40 -13.71 -2.18
N ILE A 64 16.26 -14.42 -2.24
CA ILE A 64 15.18 -14.17 -3.22
C ILE A 64 14.63 -12.75 -3.09
N TRP A 65 14.62 -12.17 -1.89
CA TRP A 65 14.14 -10.79 -1.65
C TRP A 65 15.15 -9.91 -0.93
N ARG A 66 16.44 -10.28 -0.95
CA ARG A 66 17.50 -9.52 -0.25
C ARG A 66 17.65 -8.11 -0.82
N HIS A 67 17.62 -7.94 -2.13
CA HIS A 67 17.84 -6.65 -2.77
C HIS A 67 16.53 -5.89 -2.95
N PRO A 68 16.52 -4.54 -2.85
CA PRO A 68 15.28 -3.75 -2.90
C PRO A 68 14.42 -4.01 -4.15
N LEU A 69 15.07 -4.18 -5.32
CA LEU A 69 14.37 -4.52 -6.56
C LEU A 69 13.65 -5.87 -6.42
N HIS A 70 14.33 -6.90 -5.94
CA HIS A 70 13.74 -8.22 -5.75
C HIS A 70 12.66 -8.23 -4.67
N THR A 71 12.83 -7.46 -3.58
CA THR A 71 11.77 -7.35 -2.56
C THR A 71 10.47 -6.80 -3.14
N ARG A 72 10.57 -5.83 -4.06
CA ARG A 72 9.41 -5.28 -4.76
C ARG A 72 8.76 -6.32 -5.67
N GLU A 73 9.54 -6.95 -6.56
CA GLU A 73 9.01 -7.92 -7.52
C GLU A 73 8.46 -9.17 -6.84
N PHE A 74 9.17 -9.71 -5.85
CA PHE A 74 8.74 -10.88 -5.10
C PHE A 74 7.50 -10.59 -4.25
N GLY A 75 7.44 -9.41 -3.61
CA GLY A 75 6.24 -8.96 -2.90
C GLY A 75 5.02 -8.85 -3.81
N SER A 76 5.21 -8.42 -5.06
CA SER A 76 4.15 -8.41 -6.08
C SER A 76 3.64 -9.81 -6.40
N GLN A 77 4.54 -10.78 -6.61
CA GLN A 77 4.16 -12.17 -6.88
C GLN A 77 3.44 -12.81 -5.69
N ILE A 78 3.95 -12.63 -4.46
CA ILE A 78 3.29 -13.12 -3.25
C ILE A 78 1.88 -12.52 -3.12
N THR A 79 1.72 -11.23 -3.40
CA THR A 79 0.41 -10.58 -3.33
C THR A 79 -0.60 -11.25 -4.26
N ASN A 80 -0.19 -11.66 -5.47
CA ASN A 80 -1.08 -12.39 -6.37
C ASN A 80 -1.45 -13.78 -5.83
N VAL A 81 -0.51 -14.46 -5.17
CA VAL A 81 -0.76 -15.76 -4.50
C VAL A 81 -1.68 -15.59 -3.29
N LEU A 82 -1.62 -14.48 -2.56
CA LEU A 82 -2.47 -14.23 -1.40
C LEU A 82 -3.89 -13.75 -1.75
N ARG A 83 -4.12 -13.33 -2.99
CA ARG A 83 -5.42 -12.85 -3.49
C ARG A 83 -6.41 -13.98 -3.84
N CYS A 84 -6.05 -15.24 -3.56
CA CYS A 84 -6.92 -16.42 -3.76
C CYS A 84 -8.30 -16.25 -3.10
#